data_AF-A0A6M0SPG4-F1
#
_entry.id   AF-A0A6M0SPG4-F1
#
_cell.length_a   1.000
_cell.length_b   1.000
_cell.length_c   1.000
_cell.angle_alpha   90.00
_cell.angle_beta   90.00
_cell.angle_gamma   90.00
#
_symmetry.space_group_name_H-M   'P 1'
#
loop_
_entity.id
_entity.type
_entity.pdbx_description
1 polymer ?
#
loop_
_entity_poly.entity_id
_entity_poly.type
_entity_poly.pdbx_seq_one_letter_code
_entity_poly.pdbx_strand_id
1 'polypeptide(L)'
;MKKWYDEEYKFEIEVTGFLRSNHTERYCRNGEEVGDKYTCTYGCPINSDGQGICSKVMMIMFPIMEAIRSGGDLENIGGNSKYSKDVVCPDGCVMFKLTAKKLDNENFYKGKFFD
;
A
#
# COMPACT_ATOMS: atom_id res chain seq x y z
N MET A 1 -5.46 -8.47 18.45
CA MET A 1 -4.82 -7.19 18.82
C MET A 1 -5.92 -6.20 19.19
N LYS A 2 -5.78 -5.43 20.28
CA LYS A 2 -6.74 -4.37 20.63
C LYS A 2 -6.40 -3.11 19.82
N LYS A 3 -7.24 -2.76 18.84
CA LYS A 3 -7.15 -1.46 18.16
C LYS A 3 -7.60 -0.37 19.13
N TRP A 4 -6.81 0.68 19.26
CA TRP A 4 -7.03 1.76 20.23
C TRP A 4 -6.82 3.17 19.65
N TYR A 5 -6.09 3.28 18.53
CA TYR A 5 -5.84 4.51 17.79
C TYR A 5 -6.39 4.37 16.37
N ASP A 6 -7.04 5.42 15.90
CA ASP A 6 -7.58 5.54 14.55
C ASP A 6 -6.61 6.34 13.68
N GLU A 7 -6.03 5.67 12.67
CA GLU A 7 -5.03 6.25 11.79
C GLU A 7 -5.58 7.39 10.93
N GLU A 8 -4.72 8.34 10.56
CA GLU A 8 -5.06 9.44 9.64
C GLU A 8 -5.38 8.99 8.21
N TYR A 9 -4.86 7.83 7.82
CA TYR A 9 -4.94 7.34 6.44
C TYR A 9 -5.35 5.87 6.38
N LYS A 10 -6.17 5.56 5.37
CA LYS A 10 -6.36 4.22 4.85
C LYS A 10 -5.61 4.09 3.53
N PHE A 11 -4.89 3.00 3.36
CA PHE A 11 -4.23 2.62 2.13
C PHE A 11 -5.02 1.53 1.45
N GLU A 12 -5.18 1.68 0.14
CA GLU A 12 -5.74 0.68 -0.76
C GLU A 12 -4.68 0.38 -1.83
N ILE A 13 -4.39 -0.90 -2.02
CA ILE A 13 -3.46 -1.39 -3.03
C ILE A 13 -4.23 -2.31 -3.96
N GLU A 14 -4.12 -2.06 -5.25
CA GLU A 14 -4.76 -2.86 -6.29
C GLU A 14 -3.70 -3.40 -7.25
N VAL A 15 -3.80 -4.69 -7.60
CA VAL A 15 -3.00 -5.26 -8.68
C VAL A 15 -3.60 -4.82 -10.01
N THR A 16 -2.84 -4.05 -10.79
CA THR A 16 -3.32 -3.45 -12.05
C THR A 16 -2.86 -4.20 -13.29
N GLY A 17 -1.87 -5.09 -13.16
CA GLY A 17 -1.35 -5.84 -14.29
C GLY A 17 -0.07 -6.61 -13.97
N PHE A 18 0.47 -7.21 -15.02
CA PHE A 18 1.77 -7.86 -15.03
C PHE A 18 2.72 -7.11 -15.95
N LEU A 19 3.99 -6.98 -15.58
CA LEU A 19 4.96 -6.21 -16.37
C LEU A 19 5.30 -6.86 -17.72
N ARG A 20 5.41 -8.20 -17.74
CA ARG A 20 5.90 -8.98 -18.89
C ARG A 20 5.14 -10.29 -19.11
N SER A 21 3.95 -10.41 -18.53
CA SER A 21 3.08 -11.58 -18.63
C SER A 21 1.62 -11.13 -18.77
N ASN A 22 0.72 -12.10 -18.90
CA ASN A 22 -0.74 -11.91 -18.85
C ASN A 22 -1.43 -12.88 -17.87
N HIS A 23 -0.65 -13.65 -17.10
CA HIS A 23 -1.12 -14.64 -16.14
C HIS A 23 -0.19 -14.73 -14.92
N THR A 24 -0.70 -15.31 -13.83
CA THR A 24 0.01 -15.39 -12.54
C THR A 24 0.81 -16.69 -12.39
N GLU A 25 0.28 -17.82 -12.86
CA GLU A 25 0.88 -19.13 -12.63
C GLU A 25 2.27 -19.20 -13.25
N ARG A 26 3.23 -19.73 -12.48
CA ARG A 26 4.66 -19.79 -12.88
C ARG A 26 5.32 -18.43 -13.11
N TYR A 27 4.65 -17.32 -12.79
CA TYR A 27 5.18 -15.97 -12.97
C TYR A 27 5.27 -15.18 -11.65
N CYS A 28 4.22 -15.19 -10.82
CA CYS A 28 4.22 -14.61 -9.48
C CYS A 28 4.14 -15.72 -8.42
N ARG A 29 5.18 -15.88 -7.58
CA ARG A 29 5.18 -16.91 -6.53
C ARG A 29 4.15 -16.65 -5.42
N ASN A 30 3.72 -15.41 -5.26
CA ASN A 30 2.66 -15.05 -4.31
C ASN A 30 1.26 -15.28 -4.89
N GLY A 31 1.14 -15.53 -6.20
CA GLY A 31 -0.14 -15.78 -6.85
C GLY A 31 -1.01 -14.55 -7.06
N GLU A 32 -0.44 -13.33 -7.05
CA GLU A 32 -1.20 -12.09 -7.27
C GLU A 32 -1.93 -12.11 -8.62
N GLU A 33 -3.19 -11.72 -8.64
CA GLU A 33 -4.05 -11.63 -9.82
C GLU A 33 -4.53 -10.18 -10.06
N VAL A 34 -4.79 -9.84 -11.32
CA VAL A 34 -5.31 -8.51 -11.67
C VAL A 34 -6.69 -8.31 -11.04
N GLY A 35 -6.84 -7.21 -10.30
CA GLY A 35 -8.04 -6.92 -9.53
C GLY A 35 -7.95 -7.31 -8.05
N ASP A 36 -6.89 -8.00 -7.62
CA ASP A 36 -6.62 -8.23 -6.21
C ASP A 36 -6.50 -6.90 -5.47
N LYS A 37 -7.16 -6.82 -4.31
CA LYS A 37 -7.21 -5.62 -3.49
C LYS A 37 -6.79 -5.91 -2.07
N TYR A 38 -5.88 -5.08 -1.59
CA TYR A 38 -5.39 -5.10 -0.22
C TYR A 38 -5.70 -3.78 0.44
N THR A 39 -5.99 -3.81 1.74
CA THR A 39 -6.19 -2.60 2.52
C THR A 39 -5.46 -2.65 3.84
N CYS A 40 -5.00 -1.50 4.31
CA CYS A 40 -4.56 -1.32 5.69
C CYS A 40 -4.72 0.11 6.14
N THR A 41 -4.57 0.31 7.44
CA THR A 41 -4.35 1.62 8.05
C THR A 41 -2.93 1.72 8.58
N TYR A 42 -2.54 0.83 9.51
CA TYR A 42 -1.17 0.74 10.06
C TYR A 42 -0.47 -0.60 9.78
N GLY A 43 -1.20 -1.71 9.93
CA GLY A 43 -0.64 -3.05 9.75
C GLY A 43 -0.26 -3.36 8.30
N CYS A 44 0.28 -4.55 8.07
CA CYS A 44 0.50 -5.02 6.70
C CYS A 44 -0.83 -5.11 5.94
N PRO A 45 -0.86 -4.71 4.64
CA PRO A 45 -2.05 -4.84 3.81
C PRO A 45 -2.52 -6.29 3.70
N ILE A 46 -3.82 -6.49 3.88
CA ILE A 46 -4.50 -7.78 3.71
C ILE A 46 -5.66 -7.65 2.73
N ASN A 47 -5.94 -8.73 1.99
CA ASN A 47 -7.12 -8.84 1.14
C ASN A 47 -8.36 -9.29 1.94
N SER A 48 -9.49 -9.46 1.25
CA SER A 48 -10.76 -9.89 1.86
C SER A 48 -10.70 -11.28 2.50
N ASP A 49 -9.78 -12.13 2.03
CA ASP A 49 -9.58 -13.49 2.53
C ASP A 49 -8.56 -13.55 3.68
N GLY A 50 -8.08 -12.39 4.12
CA GLY A 50 -7.09 -12.27 5.20
C GLY A 50 -5.67 -12.62 4.77
N GLN A 51 -5.39 -12.76 3.47
CA GLN A 51 -4.04 -13.00 2.96
C GLN A 51 -3.27 -11.68 2.88
N GLY A 52 -2.02 -11.72 3.34
CA GLY A 52 -1.12 -10.57 3.29
C GLY A 52 -0.50 -10.38 1.92
N ILE A 53 -0.29 -9.11 1.55
CA ILE A 53 0.47 -8.76 0.35
C ILE A 53 1.91 -9.29 0.42
N CYS A 54 2.52 -9.56 -0.73
CA CYS A 54 3.90 -10.04 -0.82
C CYS A 54 4.89 -9.16 -0.01
N SER A 55 5.68 -9.78 0.87
CA SER A 55 6.66 -9.06 1.71
C SER A 55 7.72 -8.29 0.91
N LYS A 56 8.04 -8.74 -0.32
CA LYS A 56 8.98 -8.03 -1.18
C LYS A 56 8.45 -6.68 -1.64
N VAL A 57 7.19 -6.59 -2.05
CA VAL A 57 6.62 -5.31 -2.51
C VAL A 57 6.49 -4.32 -1.34
N MET A 58 6.33 -4.81 -0.11
CA MET A 58 6.35 -3.97 1.09
C MET A 58 7.64 -3.19 1.30
N MET A 59 8.79 -3.67 0.80
CA MET A 59 10.05 -2.90 0.86
C MET A 59 9.96 -1.58 0.07
N ILE A 60 9.08 -1.51 -0.94
CA ILE A 60 8.82 -0.31 -1.74
C ILE A 60 7.60 0.45 -1.20
N MET A 61 6.54 -0.27 -0.80
CA MET A 61 5.30 0.37 -0.36
C MET A 61 5.44 1.06 1.00
N PHE A 62 6.19 0.48 1.94
CA PHE A 62 6.37 1.07 3.27
C PHE A 62 6.91 2.51 3.21
N PRO A 63 8.03 2.83 2.53
CA PRO A 63 8.50 4.21 2.47
C PRO A 63 7.53 5.16 1.74
N ILE A 64 6.74 4.66 0.78
CA ILE A 64 5.69 5.47 0.12
C ILE A 64 4.57 5.82 1.10
N MET A 65 4.14 4.86 1.94
CA MET A 65 3.15 5.10 2.98
C MET A 65 3.66 6.09 4.03
N GLU A 66 4.92 5.96 4.46
CA GLU A 66 5.55 6.89 5.41
C GLU A 66 5.70 8.31 4.84
N ALA A 67 5.97 8.45 3.54
CA ALA A 67 6.00 9.76 2.88
C ALA A 67 4.63 10.47 2.98
N ILE A 68 3.53 9.72 2.81
CA ILE A 68 2.17 10.26 2.98
C ILE A 68 1.90 10.62 4.44
N ARG A 69 2.23 9.74 5.40
CA ARG A 69 2.04 10.00 6.84
C ARG A 69 2.85 11.21 7.33
N SER A 70 3.96 11.51 6.67
CA SER A 70 4.78 12.70 6.92
C SER A 70 4.16 14.00 6.36
N GLY A 71 2.97 13.94 5.75
CA GLY A 71 2.32 15.07 5.09
C GLY A 71 2.88 15.40 3.71
N GLY A 72 3.62 14.46 3.10
CA GLY A 72 4.27 14.62 1.82
C GLY A 72 3.32 14.59 0.62
N ASP A 73 3.91 14.72 -0.56
CA ASP A 73 3.24 14.67 -1.85
C ASP A 73 3.93 13.65 -2.74
N LEU A 74 3.21 12.61 -3.15
CA LEU A 74 3.78 11.52 -3.94
C LEU A 74 4.20 11.95 -5.34
N GLU A 75 3.70 13.05 -5.89
CA GLU A 75 4.13 13.57 -7.21
C GLU A 75 5.62 13.89 -7.20
N ASN A 76 6.17 14.31 -6.06
CA ASN A 76 7.60 14.58 -5.89
C ASN A 76 8.50 13.34 -6.03
N ILE A 77 7.91 12.14 -5.96
CA ILE A 77 8.61 10.87 -6.17
C ILE A 77 8.03 10.10 -7.37
N GLY A 78 7.34 10.79 -8.29
CA GLY A 78 6.74 10.20 -9.49
C GLY A 78 5.45 9.43 -9.22
N GLY A 79 4.62 9.93 -8.29
CA GLY A 79 3.24 9.50 -8.12
C GLY A 79 2.33 10.04 -9.23
N ASN A 80 1.18 9.39 -9.41
CA ASN A 80 0.13 9.81 -10.34
C ASN A 80 -0.71 10.97 -9.78
N SER A 81 -0.67 11.16 -8.46
CA SER A 81 -1.23 12.28 -7.73
C SER A 81 -0.58 12.36 -6.36
N LYS A 82 -0.87 13.42 -5.62
CA LYS A 82 -0.47 13.57 -4.21
C LYS A 82 -0.58 12.31 -3.36
N TYR A 83 -1.60 11.47 -3.58
CA TYR A 83 -1.89 10.28 -2.76
C TYR A 83 -1.95 8.97 -3.56
N SER A 84 -1.44 8.95 -4.79
CA SER A 84 -1.43 7.71 -5.59
C SER A 84 -0.12 7.50 -6.33
N LYS A 85 0.35 6.25 -6.40
CA LYS A 85 1.55 5.89 -7.11
C LYS A 85 1.50 4.44 -7.58
N ASP A 86 1.90 4.23 -8.83
CA ASP A 86 2.09 2.88 -9.38
C ASP A 86 3.51 2.39 -9.09
N VAL A 87 3.61 1.10 -8.77
CA VAL A 87 4.86 0.42 -8.43
C VAL A 87 4.91 -0.95 -9.07
N VAL A 88 6.11 -1.36 -9.46
CA VAL A 88 6.38 -2.74 -9.86
C VAL A 88 7.02 -3.45 -8.68
N CYS A 89 6.65 -4.71 -8.40
CA CYS A 89 7.33 -5.46 -7.35
C CYS A 89 8.83 -5.64 -7.65
N PRO A 90 9.67 -5.87 -6.63
CA PRO A 90 11.11 -6.05 -6.83
C PRO A 90 11.50 -7.21 -7.76
N ASP A 91 10.64 -8.22 -7.89
CA ASP A 91 10.86 -9.35 -8.81
C ASP A 91 10.55 -8.98 -10.28
N GLY A 92 10.01 -7.79 -10.54
CA GLY A 92 9.66 -7.33 -11.89
C GLY A 92 8.41 -8.01 -12.47
N CYS A 93 7.62 -8.69 -11.64
CA CYS A 93 6.48 -9.47 -12.11
C CYS A 93 5.20 -8.64 -12.21
N VAL A 94 4.74 -8.10 -11.09
CA VAL A 94 3.39 -7.58 -10.89
C VAL A 94 3.43 -6.06 -10.71
N MET A 95 2.45 -5.37 -11.30
CA MET A 95 2.23 -3.94 -11.16
C MET A 95 1.10 -3.69 -10.16
N PHE A 96 1.33 -2.76 -9.24
CA PHE A 96 0.41 -2.38 -8.20
C PHE A 96 0.14 -0.88 -8.27
N LYS A 97 -1.08 -0.48 -7.97
CA LYS A 97 -1.45 0.90 -7.69
C LYS A 97 -1.71 1.06 -6.20
N LEU A 98 -0.92 1.91 -5.55
CA LEU A 98 -1.18 2.35 -4.19
C LEU A 98 -2.01 3.64 -4.24
N THR A 99 -3.04 3.71 -3.41
CA THR A 99 -3.85 4.92 -3.18
C THR A 99 -4.06 5.11 -1.69
N ALA A 100 -3.87 6.33 -1.20
CA ALA A 100 -4.21 6.71 0.17
C ALA A 100 -5.48 7.56 0.22
N LYS A 101 -6.30 7.29 1.23
CA LYS A 101 -7.50 8.06 1.58
C LYS A 101 -7.29 8.64 2.96
N LYS A 102 -7.44 9.96 3.08
CA LYS A 102 -7.44 10.63 4.38
C LYS A 102 -8.73 10.29 5.12
N LEU A 103 -8.62 10.04 6.43
CA LEU A 103 -9.73 9.66 7.31
C LEU A 103 -10.11 10.78 8.29
N ASP A 104 -9.45 11.93 8.20
CA ASP A 104 -9.66 13.12 9.04
C ASP A 104 -9.49 12.90 10.56
N ASN A 105 -8.78 11.83 10.94
CA ASN A 105 -8.31 11.61 12.30
C ASN A 105 -7.09 12.49 12.61
N GLU A 106 -6.78 12.63 13.90
CA GLU A 106 -5.62 13.41 14.36
C GLU A 106 -4.32 12.64 14.21
N ASN A 107 -3.25 13.30 13.76
CA ASN A 107 -1.92 12.71 13.66
C ASN A 107 -1.40 12.22 15.01
N PHE A 108 -0.86 11.00 15.03
CA PHE A 108 -0.38 10.34 16.25
C PHE A 108 0.63 11.19 17.05
N TYR A 109 1.60 11.79 16.36
CA TYR A 109 2.67 12.56 16.99
C TYR A 109 2.20 13.98 17.35
N LYS A 110 1.41 14.63 16.49
CA LYS A 110 0.92 15.99 16.75
C LYS A 110 -0.17 16.05 17.83
N GLY A 111 -1.02 15.03 17.90
CA GLY A 111 -2.01 14.85 18.97
C GLY A 111 -1.43 14.31 20.28
N LYS A 112 -0.11 14.06 20.33
CA LYS A 112 0.62 13.59 21.52
C LYS A 112 0.05 12.30 22.13
N PHE A 113 -0.33 11.34 21.29
CA PHE A 113 -0.93 10.06 21.74
C PHE A 113 0.07 9.11 22.46
N PHE A 114 1.32 9.52 22.70
CA PHE A 114 2.26 8.81 23.57
C PHE A 114 2.10 9.13 25.06
N ASP A 115 1.51 10.29 25.38
CA ASP A 115 1.32 10.79 26.74
C ASP A 115 0.12 10.11 27.43
#